data_AF-A0A932HER3-F1
#
_entry.id   AF-A0A932HER3-F1
#
_cell.length_a   1.000
_cell.length_b   1.000
_cell.length_c   1.000
_cell.angle_alpha   90.00
_cell.angle_beta   90.00
_cell.angle_gamma   90.00
#
_symmetry.space_group_name_H-M   'P 1'
#
loop_
_entity.id
_entity.type
_entity.pdbx_description
1 polymer ?
#
loop_
_entity_poly.entity_id
_entity_poly.type
_entity_poly.pdbx_seq_one_letter_code
_entity_poly.pdbx_strand_id
1 'polypeptide(L)'
;MLLALKRRDLVIPPWRAVGDGVLGFCAALKGFYPEPRHQRCCKHKTANILDYLPKPVQLRAKAALAEIIAGPNEDRCFDKIGRAARRRS
;
A
#
# COMPACT_ATOMS: atom_id res chain seq x y z
N MET A 1 10.51 -17.78 -0.92
CA MET A 1 10.04 -16.39 -0.82
C MET A 1 10.44 -15.67 0.48
N LEU A 2 10.25 -16.19 1.70
CA LEU A 2 10.92 -15.65 2.92
C LEU A 2 12.00 -16.58 3.48
N LEU A 3 11.74 -17.89 3.44
CA LEU A 3 12.72 -18.94 3.74
C LEU A 3 14.01 -18.84 2.91
N ALA A 4 13.89 -18.42 1.65
CA ALA A 4 15.05 -18.22 0.77
C ALA A 4 15.89 -17.01 1.20
N LEU A 5 15.30 -16.00 1.83
CA LEU A 5 16.03 -14.86 2.39
C LEU A 5 16.72 -15.26 3.70
N LYS A 6 16.06 -16.07 4.54
CA LYS A 6 16.69 -16.66 5.73
C LYS A 6 17.90 -17.54 5.39
N ARG A 7 17.81 -18.33 4.31
CA ARG A 7 18.94 -19.14 3.80
C ARG A 7 20.09 -18.32 3.22
N ARG A 8 19.89 -17.02 2.99
CA ARG A 8 20.91 -16.08 2.50
C ARG A 8 21.40 -15.16 3.62
N ASP A 9 21.20 -15.58 4.87
CA ASP A 9 21.65 -14.87 6.07
C ASP A 9 21.17 -13.41 6.15
N LEU A 10 19.97 -13.13 5.63
CA LEU A 10 19.30 -11.86 5.88
C LEU A 10 18.79 -11.85 7.32
N VAL A 11 19.69 -11.65 8.27
CA VAL A 11 19.42 -11.68 9.71
C VAL A 11 18.90 -10.34 10.23
N ILE A 12 19.24 -9.25 9.53
CA ILE A 12 18.79 -7.91 9.88
C ILE A 12 17.36 -7.72 9.37
N PRO A 13 16.38 -7.41 10.25
CA PRO A 13 15.04 -7.09 9.81
C PRO A 13 15.03 -5.81 8.97
N PRO A 14 14.23 -5.73 7.89
CA PRO A 14 14.04 -4.48 7.20
C PRO A 14 13.37 -3.47 8.14
N TRP A 15 13.67 -2.19 7.99
CA TRP A 15 12.98 -1.14 8.75
C TRP A 15 11.46 -1.12 8.47
N ARG A 16 11.08 -1.46 7.23
CA ARG A 16 9.68 -1.54 6.78
C ARG A 16 9.53 -2.60 5.71
N ALA A 17 8.48 -3.42 5.83
CA ALA A 17 8.10 -4.37 4.79
C ALA A 17 6.88 -3.87 4.02
N VAL A 18 7.00 -3.77 2.70
CA VAL A 18 5.95 -3.29 1.82
C VAL A 18 5.49 -4.44 0.92
N GLY A 19 4.20 -4.78 0.97
CA GLY A 19 3.62 -5.88 0.20
C GLY A 19 2.26 -5.52 -0.41
N ASP A 20 1.72 -6.39 -1.25
CA ASP A 20 0.37 -6.26 -1.84
C ASP A 20 -0.77 -6.38 -0.79
N GLY A 21 -0.46 -6.95 0.38
CA GLY A 21 -1.41 -7.17 1.47
C GLY A 21 -2.02 -8.57 1.46
N VAL A 22 -1.45 -9.52 0.74
CA VAL A 22 -1.82 -10.95 0.82
C VAL A 22 -1.55 -11.46 2.24
N LEU A 23 -2.56 -12.12 2.83
CA LEU A 23 -2.55 -12.57 4.24
C LEU A 23 -1.31 -13.39 4.59
N GLY A 24 -0.87 -14.27 3.67
CA GLY A 24 0.29 -15.13 3.87
C GLY A 24 1.62 -14.37 3.97
N PHE A 25 1.78 -13.22 3.30
CA PHE A 25 3.02 -12.44 3.37
C PHE A 25 3.20 -11.80 4.73
N CYS A 26 2.18 -11.11 5.25
CA CYS A 26 2.27 -10.45 6.55
C CYS A 26 2.39 -11.45 7.69
N ALA A 27 1.63 -12.56 7.66
CA ALA A 27 1.71 -13.60 8.67
C ALA A 27 3.09 -14.28 8.67
N ALA A 28 3.61 -14.62 7.48
CA ALA A 28 4.95 -15.18 7.37
C ALA A 28 6.01 -14.16 7.81
N LEU A 29 5.94 -12.89 7.42
CA LEU A 29 6.93 -11.90 7.82
C LEU A 29 7.01 -11.74 9.35
N LYS A 30 5.87 -11.71 10.05
CA LYS A 30 5.83 -11.67 11.52
C LYS A 30 6.53 -12.87 12.18
N GLY A 31 6.46 -14.05 11.56
CA GLY A 31 7.15 -15.25 12.04
C GLY A 31 8.67 -15.23 11.86
N PHE A 32 9.21 -14.41 10.96
CA PHE A 32 10.66 -14.28 10.72
C PHE A 32 11.24 -13.00 11.34
N TYR A 33 10.48 -11.91 11.31
CA TYR A 33 10.86 -10.59 11.80
C TYR A 33 9.66 -9.96 12.51
N PRO A 34 9.64 -9.95 13.86
CA PRO A 34 8.53 -9.38 14.62
C PRO A 34 8.54 -7.83 14.64
N GLU A 35 9.70 -7.20 14.42
CA GLU A 35 9.89 -5.74 14.49
C GLU A 35 9.41 -4.92 13.27
N PRO A 36 9.60 -5.33 12.00
CA PRO A 36 9.31 -4.48 10.84
C PRO A 36 7.87 -3.98 10.80
N ARG A 37 7.71 -2.65 10.62
CA ARG A 37 6.40 -2.08 10.29
C ARG A 37 5.96 -2.59 8.91
N HIS A 38 4.79 -3.20 8.85
CA HIS A 38 4.19 -3.63 7.59
C HIS A 38 3.39 -2.50 6.95
N GLN A 39 3.52 -2.32 5.64
CA GLN A 39 2.72 -1.40 4.86
C GLN A 39 2.22 -2.06 3.58
N ARG A 40 1.07 -1.59 3.09
CA ARG A 40 0.60 -1.96 1.76
C ARG A 40 1.30 -1.12 0.70
N CYS A 41 1.65 -1.75 -0.41
CA CYS A 41 2.23 -1.09 -1.56
C CYS A 41 1.19 -0.16 -2.18
N CYS A 42 1.53 1.12 -2.31
CA CYS A 42 0.64 2.11 -2.91
C CYS A 42 0.31 1.79 -4.39
N LYS A 43 1.22 1.16 -5.14
CA LYS A 43 0.92 0.71 -6.52
C LYS A 43 -0.20 -0.32 -6.56
N HIS A 44 -0.07 -1.39 -5.76
CA HIS A 44 -1.10 -2.43 -5.65
C HIS A 44 -2.40 -1.88 -5.08
N LYS A 45 -2.33 -0.99 -4.07
CA LYS A 45 -3.52 -0.33 -3.52
C LYS A 45 -4.24 0.51 -4.58
N THR A 46 -3.51 1.26 -5.40
CA THR A 46 -4.09 2.01 -6.52
C THR A 46 -4.74 1.09 -7.55
N ALA A 47 -4.05 0.03 -8.00
CA ALA A 47 -4.62 -0.94 -8.92
C ALA A 47 -5.94 -1.53 -8.38
N ASN A 48 -5.92 -2.02 -7.15
CA ASN A 48 -7.10 -2.59 -6.50
C ASN A 48 -8.25 -1.56 -6.40
N ILE A 49 -7.97 -0.28 -6.14
CA ILE A 49 -9.02 0.75 -6.12
C ILE A 49 -9.60 0.98 -7.52
N LEU A 50 -8.74 1.07 -8.55
CA LEU A 50 -9.19 1.32 -9.92
C LEU A 50 -10.05 0.17 -10.46
N ASP A 51 -9.79 -1.07 -10.05
CA ASP A 51 -10.60 -2.24 -10.44
C ASP A 51 -12.06 -2.16 -9.96
N TYR A 52 -12.32 -1.44 -8.86
CA TYR A 52 -13.69 -1.19 -8.38
C TYR A 52 -14.39 0.00 -9.04
N LEU A 53 -13.74 0.69 -9.98
CA LEU A 53 -14.26 1.90 -10.60
C LEU A 53 -14.59 1.69 -12.09
N PRO A 54 -15.66 2.31 -12.62
CA PRO A 54 -15.92 2.32 -14.06
C PRO A 54 -14.73 2.88 -14.85
N LYS A 55 -14.38 2.25 -15.98
CA LYS A 55 -13.26 2.66 -16.83
C LYS A 55 -13.18 4.17 -17.12
N PRO A 56 -14.29 4.89 -17.42
CA PRO A 56 -14.23 6.33 -17.71
C PRO A 56 -13.69 7.19 -16.56
N VAL A 57 -13.89 6.77 -15.30
CA VAL A 57 -13.47 7.56 -14.13
C VAL A 57 -12.08 7.17 -13.62
N GLN A 58 -11.50 6.06 -14.09
CA GLN A 58 -10.23 5.53 -13.58
C GLN A 58 -9.06 6.49 -13.78
N LEU A 59 -8.98 7.21 -14.91
CA LEU A 59 -7.90 8.17 -15.16
C LEU A 59 -7.91 9.30 -14.12
N ARG A 60 -9.09 9.86 -13.84
CA ARG A 60 -9.28 10.91 -12.83
C ARG A 60 -8.99 10.38 -11.42
N ALA A 61 -9.47 9.18 -11.10
CA ALA A 61 -9.22 8.54 -9.81
C ALA A 61 -7.73 8.28 -9.59
N LYS A 62 -7.00 7.81 -10.62
CA LYS A 62 -5.56 7.58 -10.55
C LYS A 62 -4.78 8.87 -10.26
N ALA A 63 -5.16 9.99 -10.89
CA ALA A 63 -4.56 11.29 -10.62
C ALA A 63 -4.83 11.74 -9.17
N ALA A 64 -6.08 11.63 -8.70
CA ALA A 64 -6.43 11.96 -7.32
C ALA A 64 -5.67 11.09 -6.29
N LEU A 65 -5.51 9.80 -6.57
CA LEU A 65 -4.73 8.89 -5.73
C LEU A 65 -3.24 9.28 -5.71
N ALA A 66 -2.67 9.71 -6.83
CA ALA A 66 -1.29 10.20 -6.87
C ALA A 66 -1.10 11.43 -5.98
N GLU A 67 -2.05 12.38 -6.00
CA GLU A 67 -2.01 13.56 -5.12
C GLU A 67 -2.18 13.23 -3.63
N ILE A 68 -2.95 12.18 -3.31
CA ILE A 68 -3.09 11.68 -1.94
C ILE A 68 -1.78 11.05 -1.49
N ILE A 69 -1.18 10.18 -2.31
CA ILE A 69 0.08 9.48 -1.96
C ILE A 69 1.24 10.45 -1.79
N ALA A 70 1.30 11.51 -2.60
CA ALA A 70 2.33 12.55 -2.52
C ALA A 70 2.03 13.65 -1.48
N GLY A 71 1.05 13.45 -0.59
CA GLY A 71 0.69 14.43 0.42
C GLY A 71 1.80 14.65 1.46
N PRO A 72 1.90 15.86 2.04
CA PRO A 72 2.99 16.23 2.95
C PRO A 72 2.88 15.58 4.33
N ASN A 73 1.68 15.17 4.73
CA ASN A 73 1.39 14.50 5.99
C ASN A 73 0.04 13.78 5.93
N GLU A 74 -0.22 12.97 6.95
CA GLU A 74 -1.40 12.12 7.06
C GLU A 74 -2.72 12.91 7.05
N ASP A 75 -2.83 14.00 7.79
CA ASP A 75 -4.04 14.84 7.84
C ASP A 75 -4.41 15.38 6.45
N ARG A 76 -3.43 15.89 5.70
CA ARG A 76 -3.65 16.39 4.34
C ARG A 76 -4.03 15.27 3.37
N CYS A 77 -3.50 14.06 3.56
CA CYS A 77 -3.90 12.90 2.79
C CYS A 77 -5.36 12.52 3.09
N PHE A 78 -5.77 12.46 4.35
CA PHE A 78 -7.15 12.16 4.75
C PHE A 78 -8.16 13.19 4.26
N ASP A 79 -7.82 14.47 4.36
CA ASP A 79 -8.59 15.56 3.79
C ASP A 79 -8.86 15.35 2.29
N LYS A 80 -7.81 14.98 1.53
CA LYS A 80 -7.91 14.71 0.09
C LYS A 80 -8.75 13.46 -0.20
N ILE A 81 -8.61 12.40 0.60
CA ILE A 81 -9.45 11.19 0.51
C ILE A 81 -10.93 11.57 0.67
N GLY A 82 -11.26 12.36 1.71
CA GLY A 82 -12.63 12.81 1.95
C GLY A 82 -13.19 13.65 0.79
N ARG A 83 -12.37 14.55 0.21
CA ARG A 83 -12.76 15.32 -0.98
C ARG A 83 -12.94 14.45 -2.23
N ALA A 84 -12.07 13.46 -2.44
CA ALA A 84 -12.15 12.55 -3.58
C ALA A 84 -13.42 11.67 -3.51
N ALA A 85 -13.78 11.18 -2.32
CA ALA A 85 -14.97 10.36 -2.12
C ALA A 85 -16.30 11.15 -2.28
N ARG A 86 -16.29 12.45 -1.99
CA ARG A 86 -17.48 13.32 -2.08
C ARG A 86 -17.76 13.86 -3.48
N ARG A 87 -16.79 13.83 -4.40
CA ARG A 87 -16.97 14.24 -5.79
C ARG A 87 -17.77 13.17 -6.54
N ARG A 88 -19.10 13.17 -6.36
CA ARG A 88 -20.00 12.51 -7.32
C ARG A 88 -19.82 13.22 -8.67
N SER A 89 -19.59 12.42 -9.70
CA SER A 89 -19.61 12.83 -11.11
C SER A 89 -20.95 13.45 -11.46
#